data_AF-A0AA48H8M7-F1
#
_entry.id   AF-A0AA48H8M7-F1
#
_cell.length_a   1.000
_cell.length_b   1.000
_cell.length_c   1.000
_cell.angle_alpha   90.00
_cell.angle_beta   90.00
_cell.angle_gamma   90.00
#
_symmetry.space_group_name_H-M   'P 1'
#
loop_
_entity.id
_entity.type
_entity.pdbx_description
1 polymer ?
#
loop_
_entity_poly.entity_id
_entity_poly.type
_entity_poly.pdbx_seq_one_letter_code
_entity_poly.pdbx_strand_id
1 'polypeptide(L)'
;MVTVSRVWEVAFAEQGRGARVSGVQMEAKVDAPSSLAGLARIEEERSTAQMWPILLSEDGLIAAAGNSKSAADVSAALEEAERMIARKPMPDNAQDARMEYLRTVAEAGGSLLEEMPADLFFPIGTNSRVERELSLPGGISGNFVAIYEARASAGGWLDSARREVSTSVEGSVQRAVEIWRLDSA
;
A
#
# COMPACT_ATOMS: atom_id res chain seq x y z
N MET A 1 -2.27 -2.88 17.35
CA MET A 1 -2.57 -3.15 15.93
C MET A 1 -2.77 -1.81 15.25
N VAL A 2 -2.41 -1.69 13.97
CA VAL A 2 -2.67 -0.50 13.16
C VAL A 2 -3.64 -0.90 12.06
N THR A 3 -4.66 -0.09 11.79
CA THR A 3 -5.62 -0.32 10.72
C THR A 3 -5.88 0.98 9.99
N VAL A 4 -5.81 0.94 8.66
CA VAL A 4 -6.12 2.06 7.78
C VAL A 4 -7.36 1.68 6.98
N SER A 5 -8.35 2.55 6.95
CA SER A 5 -9.58 2.38 6.17
C SER A 5 -9.77 3.58 5.27
N ARG A 6 -10.10 3.34 4.01
CA ARG A 6 -10.40 4.39 3.04
C ARG A 6 -11.64 4.00 2.25
N VAL A 7 -12.45 5.01 1.94
CA VAL A 7 -13.66 4.87 1.12
C VAL A 7 -13.55 5.83 -0.05
N TRP A 8 -13.83 5.32 -1.24
CA TRP A 8 -13.88 6.11 -2.45
C TRP A 8 -15.25 5.94 -3.11
N GLU A 9 -15.76 7.04 -3.64
CA GLU A 9 -16.84 6.99 -4.62
C GLU A 9 -16.20 6.94 -6.00
N VAL A 10 -16.62 5.98 -6.83
CA VAL A 10 -16.03 5.73 -8.16
C VAL A 10 -17.09 5.65 -9.23
N ALA A 11 -16.73 6.05 -10.45
CA ALA A 11 -17.56 5.94 -11.63
C ALA A 11 -16.76 5.31 -12.78
N PHE A 12 -17.42 4.41 -13.51
CA PHE A 12 -16.86 3.72 -14.67
C PHE A 12 -17.48 4.32 -15.94
N ALA A 13 -16.65 4.60 -16.93
CA ALA A 13 -17.07 5.05 -18.25
C ALA A 13 -16.29 4.32 -19.34
N GLU A 14 -16.92 4.04 -20.47
CA GLU A 14 -16.25 3.45 -21.63
C GLU A 14 -15.15 4.39 -22.17
N GLN A 15 -14.00 3.84 -22.53
CA GLN A 15 -12.91 4.58 -23.15
C GLN A 15 -12.20 3.73 -24.21
N GLY A 16 -12.53 3.96 -25.47
CA GLY A 16 -12.00 3.15 -26.57
C GLY A 16 -12.47 1.70 -26.45
N ARG A 17 -11.53 0.75 -26.36
CA ARG A 17 -11.84 -0.67 -26.10
C ARG A 17 -11.84 -1.05 -24.63
N GLY A 18 -11.43 -0.15 -23.75
CA GLY A 18 -11.38 -0.38 -22.32
C GLY A 18 -12.33 0.54 -21.57
N ALA A 19 -12.00 0.82 -20.31
CA ALA A 19 -12.77 1.71 -19.46
C ALA A 19 -11.88 2.70 -18.72
N ARG A 20 -12.48 3.80 -18.29
CA ARG A 20 -11.89 4.79 -17.40
C ARG A 20 -12.62 4.73 -16.08
N VAL A 21 -11.87 4.62 -14.99
CA VAL A 21 -12.37 4.78 -13.63
C VAL A 21 -11.96 6.16 -13.12
N SER A 22 -12.94 6.95 -12.73
CA SER A 22 -12.74 8.19 -11.97
C SER A 22 -13.23 7.99 -10.55
N GLY A 23 -12.67 8.73 -9.61
CA GLY A 23 -13.16 8.67 -8.24
C GLY A 23 -12.72 9.84 -7.39
N VAL A 24 -13.27 9.88 -6.18
CA VAL A 24 -12.93 10.83 -5.13
C VAL A 24 -12.88 10.09 -3.80
N GLN A 25 -11.91 10.43 -2.96
CA GLN A 25 -11.84 9.89 -1.62
C GLN A 25 -12.88 10.57 -0.73
N MET A 26 -13.74 9.76 -0.13
CA MET A 26 -14.80 10.22 0.78
C MET A 26 -14.34 10.17 2.24
N GLU A 27 -13.57 9.14 2.59
CA GLU A 27 -13.10 8.93 3.95
C GLU A 27 -11.68 8.35 3.95
N ALA A 28 -10.88 8.76 4.94
CA ALA A 28 -9.67 8.08 5.37
C ALA A 28 -9.61 8.10 6.89
N LYS A 29 -9.39 6.94 7.50
CA LYS A 29 -9.34 6.77 8.96
C LYS A 29 -8.21 5.83 9.35
N VAL A 30 -7.49 6.18 10.40
CA VAL A 30 -6.40 5.37 10.96
C VAL A 30 -6.67 5.07 12.42
N ASP A 31 -6.81 3.78 12.74
CA ASP A 31 -6.78 3.28 14.11
C ASP A 31 -5.36 2.82 14.44
N ALA A 32 -4.72 3.52 15.38
CA ALA A 32 -3.34 3.25 15.78
C ALA A 32 -3.12 3.60 17.26
N PRO A 33 -2.12 3.00 17.93
CA PRO A 33 -1.72 3.40 19.27
C PRO A 33 -1.39 4.89 19.34
N SER A 34 -1.64 5.53 20.50
CA SER A 34 -1.39 6.96 20.71
C SER A 34 0.06 7.38 20.45
N SER A 35 1.01 6.46 20.62
CA SER A 35 2.41 6.69 20.28
C SER A 35 2.66 6.94 18.78
N LEU A 36 1.72 6.58 17.90
CA LEU A 36 1.79 6.77 16.45
C LEU A 36 0.86 7.89 15.94
N ALA A 37 0.28 8.71 16.81
CA ALA A 37 -0.74 9.69 16.43
C ALA A 37 -0.29 10.67 15.33
N GLY A 38 0.99 11.07 15.32
CA GLY A 38 1.55 11.93 14.26
C GLY A 38 1.52 11.26 12.89
N LEU A 39 1.96 9.99 12.82
CA LEU A 39 1.92 9.20 11.58
C LEU A 39 0.50 8.87 11.15
N ALA A 40 -0.40 8.59 12.10
CA ALA A 40 -1.81 8.35 11.81
C ALA A 40 -2.44 9.56 11.13
N ARG A 41 -2.18 10.77 11.64
CA ARG A 41 -2.66 12.02 11.05
C ARG A 41 -2.13 12.25 9.64
N ILE A 42 -0.82 12.04 9.41
CA ILE A 42 -0.22 12.18 8.08
C ILE A 42 -0.92 11.24 7.09
N GLU A 43 -1.17 9.99 7.48
CA GLU A 43 -1.85 9.03 6.61
C GLU A 43 -3.32 9.38 6.37
N GLU A 44 -4.06 9.88 7.37
CA GLU A 44 -5.45 10.36 7.19
C GLU A 44 -5.54 11.56 6.23
N GLU A 45 -4.61 12.51 6.34
CA GLU A 45 -4.56 13.72 5.51
C GLU A 45 -4.00 13.45 4.10
N ARG A 46 -3.38 12.28 3.87
CA ARG A 46 -2.80 11.93 2.56
C ARG A 46 -3.86 11.88 1.46
N SER A 47 -3.65 12.70 0.43
CA SER A 47 -4.49 12.77 -0.75
C SER A 47 -4.23 11.59 -1.69
N THR A 48 -5.30 11.00 -2.20
CA THR A 48 -5.24 9.94 -3.23
C THR A 48 -5.65 10.46 -4.61
N ALA A 49 -5.86 11.77 -4.77
CA ALA A 49 -6.37 12.36 -6.02
C ALA A 49 -5.52 12.01 -7.25
N GLN A 50 -4.21 11.83 -7.07
CA GLN A 50 -3.27 11.51 -8.15
C GLN A 50 -3.42 10.09 -8.70
N MET A 51 -4.15 9.18 -8.04
CA MET A 51 -4.42 7.84 -8.59
C MET A 51 -5.39 7.88 -9.78
N TRP A 52 -6.19 8.95 -9.89
CA TRP A 52 -7.23 9.07 -10.89
C TRP A 52 -6.75 9.87 -12.13
N PRO A 53 -7.22 9.52 -13.34
CA PRO A 53 -8.05 8.36 -13.65
C PRO A 53 -7.24 7.05 -13.65
N ILE A 54 -7.93 5.95 -13.39
CA ILE A 54 -7.40 4.60 -13.66
C ILE A 54 -7.93 4.17 -15.03
N LEU A 55 -7.05 3.67 -15.88
CA LEU A 55 -7.39 3.15 -17.21
C LEU A 55 -7.38 1.63 -17.17
N LEU A 56 -8.46 1.04 -17.65
CA LEU A 56 -8.62 -0.40 -17.82
C LEU A 56 -8.45 -0.78 -19.29
N SER A 57 -7.85 -1.94 -19.53
CA SER A 57 -7.79 -2.58 -20.84
C SER A 57 -9.15 -3.16 -21.25
N GLU A 58 -9.22 -3.72 -22.46
CA GLU A 58 -10.40 -4.46 -22.97
C GLU A 58 -10.72 -5.68 -22.10
N ASP A 59 -9.71 -6.28 -21.45
CA ASP A 59 -9.87 -7.41 -20.55
C ASP A 59 -10.18 -6.99 -19.08
N GLY A 60 -10.39 -5.70 -18.83
CA GLY A 60 -10.68 -5.18 -17.49
C GLY A 60 -9.45 -5.02 -16.58
N LEU A 61 -8.23 -5.20 -17.11
CA LEU A 61 -6.99 -5.05 -16.34
C LEU A 61 -6.56 -3.59 -16.25
N ILE A 62 -6.02 -3.17 -15.11
CA ILE A 62 -5.38 -1.86 -14.92
C ILE A 62 -4.20 -1.75 -15.88
N ALA A 63 -4.37 -0.93 -16.92
CA ALA A 63 -3.35 -0.61 -17.91
C ALA A 63 -2.52 0.61 -17.50
N ALA A 64 -3.13 1.54 -16.76
CA ALA A 64 -2.44 2.68 -16.17
C ALA A 64 -3.21 3.19 -14.94
N ALA A 65 -2.48 3.54 -13.89
CA ALA A 65 -2.99 4.28 -12.75
C ALA A 65 -1.92 5.31 -12.35
N GLY A 66 -2.33 6.46 -11.84
CA GLY A 66 -1.37 7.38 -11.23
C GLY A 66 -0.90 6.88 -9.86
N ASN A 67 0.17 7.47 -9.33
CA ASN A 67 0.66 7.12 -7.99
C ASN A 67 -0.11 7.94 -6.93
N SER A 68 -0.63 7.27 -5.90
CA SER A 68 -1.32 7.93 -4.78
C SER A 68 -0.40 8.42 -3.66
N LYS A 69 0.90 8.10 -3.72
CA LYS A 69 1.91 8.63 -2.81
C LYS A 69 2.83 9.60 -3.53
N SER A 70 2.92 10.81 -3.00
CA SER A 70 3.90 11.79 -3.45
C SER A 70 5.22 11.63 -2.66
N ALA A 71 6.32 12.09 -3.25
CA ALA A 71 7.61 12.18 -2.53
C ALA A 71 7.50 13.02 -1.24
N ALA A 72 6.59 14.01 -1.22
CA ALA A 72 6.32 14.83 -0.04
C ALA A 72 5.66 14.03 1.09
N ASP A 73 4.73 13.11 0.78
CA ASP A 73 4.08 12.26 1.79
C ASP A 73 5.09 11.32 2.45
N VAL A 74 5.99 10.74 1.64
CA VAL A 74 7.07 9.87 2.14
C VAL A 74 8.04 10.67 3.02
N SER A 75 8.43 11.88 2.61
CA SER A 75 9.29 12.75 3.40
C SER A 75 8.68 13.09 4.76
N ALA A 76 7.41 13.51 4.78
CA ALA A 76 6.70 13.85 6.01
C ALA A 76 6.62 12.67 6.99
N ALA A 77 6.37 11.46 6.48
CA ALA A 77 6.34 10.24 7.28
C ALA A 77 7.73 9.90 7.85
N LEU A 78 8.80 10.03 7.05
CA LEU A 78 10.18 9.79 7.50
C LEU A 78 10.61 10.81 8.55
N GLU A 79 10.30 12.09 8.37
CA GLU A 79 10.60 13.15 9.34
C GLU A 79 9.88 12.95 10.68
N GLU A 80 8.62 12.49 10.66
CA GLU A 80 7.90 12.14 11.88
C GLU A 80 8.51 10.90 12.55
N ALA A 81 8.85 9.86 11.78
CA ALA A 81 9.51 8.66 12.29
C ALA A 81 10.86 8.99 12.96
N GLU A 82 11.65 9.89 12.35
CA GLU A 82 12.91 10.37 12.91
C GLU A 82 12.69 11.09 14.25
N ARG A 83 11.71 12.00 14.32
CA ARG A 83 11.34 12.67 15.58
C ARG A 83 10.89 11.69 16.67
N MET A 84 10.22 10.60 16.29
CA MET A 84 9.80 9.56 17.22
C MET A 84 10.98 8.72 17.74
N ILE A 85 11.98 8.43 16.88
CA ILE A 85 13.19 7.70 17.26
C ILE A 85 14.06 8.54 18.19
N ALA A 86 14.26 9.83 17.87
CA ALA A 86 15.07 10.75 18.66
C ALA A 86 14.57 10.96 20.11
N ARG A 87 13.28 10.71 20.36
CA ARG A 87 12.66 10.81 21.70
C ARG A 87 12.92 9.59 22.59
N LYS A 88 13.45 8.50 22.05
CA LYS A 88 13.79 7.31 22.84
C LYS A 88 15.24 7.41 23.32
N PRO A 89 15.54 7.10 24.59
CA PRO A 89 16.91 7.04 25.05
C PRO A 89 17.61 5.82 24.42
N MET A 90 18.54 6.08 23.50
CA MET A 90 19.34 5.06 22.83
C MET A 90 20.68 5.65 22.34
N PRO A 91 21.74 4.83 22.24
CA PRO A 91 23.04 5.26 21.71
C PRO A 91 22.93 5.81 20.27
N ASP A 92 23.67 6.86 19.95
CA ASP A 92 23.59 7.56 18.65
C ASP A 92 23.83 6.62 17.45
N ASN A 93 24.80 5.71 17.56
CA ASN A 93 25.08 4.71 16.51
C ASN A 93 23.92 3.74 16.25
N ALA A 94 23.05 3.52 17.24
CA ALA A 94 21.85 2.70 17.09
C ALA A 94 20.69 3.48 16.45
N GLN A 95 20.71 4.81 16.49
CA GLN A 95 19.70 5.67 15.86
C GLN A 95 19.89 5.67 14.34
N ASP A 96 21.13 5.91 13.89
CA ASP A 96 21.48 5.94 12.47
C ASP A 96 21.16 4.61 11.77
N ALA A 97 21.59 3.49 12.37
CA ALA A 97 21.31 2.16 11.83
C ALA A 97 19.81 1.84 11.72
N ARG A 98 18.99 2.34 12.67
CA ARG A 98 17.52 2.17 12.60
C ARG A 98 16.88 3.02 11.52
N MET A 99 17.37 4.25 11.33
CA MET A 99 16.87 5.13 10.28
C MET A 99 17.24 4.61 8.88
N GLU A 100 18.46 4.09 8.72
CA GLU A 100 18.89 3.46 7.48
C GLU A 100 18.04 2.22 7.18
N TYR A 101 17.82 1.36 8.18
CA TYR A 101 16.91 0.21 8.07
C TYR A 101 15.50 0.62 7.64
N LEU A 102 14.91 1.65 8.27
CA LEU A 102 13.57 2.13 7.92
C LEU A 102 13.49 2.63 6.47
N ARG A 103 14.51 3.35 5.99
CA ARG A 103 14.57 3.84 4.61
C ARG A 103 14.65 2.67 3.62
N THR A 104 15.53 1.70 3.85
CA THR A 104 15.65 0.53 2.97
C THR A 104 14.37 -0.30 2.93
N VAL A 105 13.70 -0.48 4.07
CA VAL A 105 12.40 -1.17 4.13
C VAL A 105 11.32 -0.37 3.41
N ALA A 106 11.28 0.96 3.56
CA ALA A 106 10.33 1.82 2.87
C ALA A 106 10.52 1.79 1.35
N GLU A 107 11.77 1.83 0.89
CA GLU A 107 12.12 1.75 -0.54
C GLU A 107 11.79 0.38 -1.13
N ALA A 108 12.14 -0.70 -0.44
CA ALA A 108 11.91 -2.06 -0.94
C ALA A 108 10.43 -2.47 -0.88
N GLY A 109 9.70 -2.01 0.13
CA GLY A 109 8.26 -2.24 0.27
C GLY A 109 7.40 -1.35 -0.62
N GLY A 110 7.92 -0.17 -1.00
CA GLY A 110 7.20 0.85 -1.78
C GLY A 110 6.61 0.29 -3.07
N SER A 111 7.41 -0.28 -3.97
CA SER A 111 6.93 -0.75 -5.28
C SER A 111 5.81 -1.82 -5.20
N LEU A 112 5.87 -2.75 -4.25
CA LEU A 112 4.91 -3.87 -4.18
C LEU A 112 3.64 -3.54 -3.40
N LEU A 113 3.72 -2.67 -2.39
CA LEU A 113 2.56 -2.21 -1.62
C LEU A 113 1.85 -1.04 -2.29
N GLU A 114 2.54 -0.26 -3.13
CA GLU A 114 1.97 0.94 -3.76
C GLU A 114 1.23 0.65 -5.07
N GLU A 115 1.61 -0.40 -5.79
CA GLU A 115 0.94 -0.77 -7.03
C GLU A 115 -0.40 -1.46 -6.72
N MET A 116 -1.48 -1.00 -7.37
CA MET A 116 -2.76 -1.68 -7.31
C MET A 116 -2.67 -3.03 -8.04
N PRO A 117 -3.33 -4.10 -7.54
CA PRO A 117 -3.42 -5.35 -8.27
C PRO A 117 -4.01 -5.15 -9.67
N ALA A 118 -3.40 -5.77 -10.68
CA ALA A 118 -3.73 -5.50 -12.08
C ALA A 118 -5.18 -5.84 -12.44
N ASP A 119 -5.78 -6.85 -11.81
CA ASP A 119 -7.16 -7.28 -12.07
C ASP A 119 -8.15 -6.77 -11.00
N LEU A 120 -7.78 -5.74 -10.22
CA LEU A 120 -8.52 -5.37 -9.02
C LEU A 120 -10.02 -5.15 -9.27
N PHE A 121 -10.39 -4.44 -10.34
CA PHE A 121 -11.80 -4.14 -10.62
C PHE A 121 -12.56 -5.29 -11.28
N PHE A 122 -11.84 -6.19 -11.97
CA PHE A 122 -12.40 -7.29 -12.73
C PHE A 122 -11.54 -8.55 -12.54
N PRO A 123 -11.69 -9.25 -11.38
CA PRO A 123 -10.79 -10.34 -11.02
C PRO A 123 -10.82 -11.49 -12.02
N ILE A 124 -9.65 -11.96 -12.44
CA ILE A 124 -9.51 -13.08 -13.40
C ILE A 124 -9.42 -14.45 -12.71
N GLY A 125 -9.50 -14.47 -11.36
CA GLY A 125 -9.55 -15.69 -10.55
C GLY A 125 -8.21 -16.39 -10.37
N THR A 126 -7.08 -15.74 -10.69
CA THR A 126 -5.75 -16.31 -10.50
C THR A 126 -5.10 -15.75 -9.24
N ASN A 127 -4.84 -16.61 -8.27
CA ASN A 127 -4.03 -16.22 -7.10
C ASN A 127 -2.60 -15.96 -7.56
N SER A 128 -2.00 -14.87 -7.08
CA SER A 128 -0.61 -14.55 -7.40
C SER A 128 0.26 -14.56 -6.14
N ARG A 129 1.51 -14.99 -6.31
CA ARG A 129 2.53 -14.95 -5.28
C ARG A 129 3.79 -14.33 -5.86
N VAL A 130 4.27 -13.27 -5.24
CA VAL A 130 5.53 -12.61 -5.59
C VAL A 130 6.47 -12.72 -4.40
N GLU A 131 7.71 -13.11 -4.67
CA GLU A 131 8.76 -13.25 -3.67
C GLU A 131 9.98 -12.45 -4.12
N ARG A 132 10.55 -11.63 -3.22
CA ARG A 132 11.73 -10.81 -3.48
C ARG A 132 12.68 -10.85 -2.30
N GLU A 133 13.95 -11.11 -2.59
CA GLU A 133 15.01 -10.99 -1.60
C GLU A 133 15.31 -9.52 -1.28
N LEU A 134 15.57 -9.23 -0.02
CA LEU A 134 15.94 -7.91 0.48
C LEU A 134 17.40 -7.95 0.92
N SER A 135 18.24 -7.13 0.30
CA SER A 135 19.60 -6.88 0.80
C SER A 135 19.58 -5.65 1.69
N LEU A 136 19.92 -5.83 2.97
CA LEU A 136 19.94 -4.77 3.98
C LEU A 136 21.38 -4.40 4.35
N PRO A 137 21.62 -3.19 4.90
CA PRO A 137 22.91 -2.78 5.41
C PRO A 137 23.51 -3.81 6.39
N GLY A 138 24.84 -3.93 6.39
CA GLY A 138 25.54 -4.90 7.25
C GLY A 138 25.55 -6.34 6.74
N GLY A 139 25.12 -6.58 5.50
CA GLY A 139 25.10 -7.92 4.87
C GLY A 139 23.92 -8.78 5.31
N ILE A 140 22.92 -8.16 5.94
CA ILE A 140 21.71 -8.82 6.40
C ILE A 140 20.82 -9.11 5.18
N SER A 141 20.34 -10.34 5.05
CA SER A 141 19.32 -10.70 4.05
C SER A 141 17.95 -10.84 4.70
N GLY A 142 16.95 -10.38 3.95
CA GLY A 142 15.54 -10.56 4.27
C GLY A 142 14.78 -11.10 3.07
N ASN A 143 13.51 -11.40 3.28
CA ASN A 143 12.61 -11.83 2.22
C ASN A 143 11.29 -11.09 2.32
N PHE A 144 10.72 -10.80 1.16
CA PHE A 144 9.44 -10.15 1.00
C PHE A 144 8.53 -11.08 0.20
N VAL A 145 7.39 -11.44 0.76
CA VAL A 145 6.39 -12.29 0.12
C VAL A 145 5.06 -11.54 0.05
N ALA A 146 4.53 -11.36 -1.15
CA ALA A 146 3.17 -10.86 -1.38
C ALA A 146 2.30 -11.98 -1.95
N ILE A 147 1.16 -12.23 -1.33
CA ILE A 147 0.13 -13.16 -1.80
C ILE A 147 -1.11 -12.34 -2.08
N TYR A 148 -1.67 -12.47 -3.27
CA TYR A 148 -2.89 -11.79 -3.68
C TYR A 148 -3.93 -12.79 -4.15
N GLU A 149 -5.14 -12.60 -3.65
CA GLU A 149 -6.32 -13.41 -3.95
C GLU A 149 -7.51 -12.49 -4.19
N ALA A 150 -8.30 -12.77 -5.21
CA ALA A 150 -9.48 -11.98 -5.53
C ALA A 150 -10.65 -12.87 -5.95
N ARG A 151 -11.85 -12.44 -5.57
CA ARG A 151 -13.13 -13.05 -5.97
C ARG A 151 -13.95 -12.05 -6.76
N ALA A 152 -14.47 -12.53 -7.87
CA ALA A 152 -15.47 -11.83 -8.65
C ALA A 152 -16.89 -12.17 -8.15
N SER A 153 -17.78 -11.19 -8.26
CA SER A 153 -19.22 -11.34 -8.16
C SER A 153 -19.78 -12.08 -9.38
N ALA A 154 -21.08 -12.40 -9.37
CA ALA A 154 -21.75 -13.03 -10.51
C ALA A 154 -21.66 -12.21 -11.82
N GLY A 155 -21.47 -10.90 -11.73
CA GLY A 155 -21.30 -9.99 -12.87
C GLY A 155 -19.85 -9.79 -13.33
N GLY A 156 -18.87 -10.48 -12.73
CA GLY A 156 -17.45 -10.35 -13.06
C GLY A 156 -16.72 -9.23 -12.31
N TRP A 157 -17.43 -8.28 -11.72
CA TRP A 157 -16.87 -7.22 -10.88
C TRP A 157 -16.27 -7.76 -9.59
N LEU A 158 -15.31 -7.03 -9.03
CA LEU A 158 -14.76 -7.31 -7.70
C LEU A 158 -15.87 -7.50 -6.65
N ASP A 159 -15.87 -8.66 -5.98
CA ASP A 159 -16.59 -8.86 -4.71
C ASP A 159 -15.64 -8.55 -3.54
N SER A 160 -14.48 -9.20 -3.54
CA SER A 160 -13.43 -8.94 -2.56
C SER A 160 -12.06 -9.31 -3.09
N ALA A 161 -11.04 -8.55 -2.69
CA ALA A 161 -9.66 -8.90 -2.91
C ALA A 161 -8.86 -8.74 -1.61
N ARG A 162 -7.86 -9.59 -1.45
CA ARG A 162 -6.97 -9.60 -0.29
C ARG A 162 -5.54 -9.67 -0.79
N ARG A 163 -4.69 -8.76 -0.33
CA ARG A 163 -3.23 -8.87 -0.46
C ARG A 163 -2.62 -8.99 0.91
N GLU A 164 -1.86 -10.06 1.12
CA GLU A 164 -1.08 -10.26 2.33
C GLU A 164 0.39 -10.14 1.99
N VAL A 165 1.06 -9.22 2.69
CA VAL A 165 2.50 -8.97 2.55
C VAL A 165 3.19 -9.37 3.83
N SER A 166 4.22 -10.19 3.72
CA SER A 166 5.09 -10.56 4.82
C SER A 166 6.53 -10.17 4.51
N THR A 167 7.17 -9.50 5.45
CA THR A 167 8.58 -9.14 5.39
C THR A 167 9.31 -9.84 6.53
N SER A 168 10.28 -10.69 6.22
CA SER A 168 11.09 -11.42 7.20
C SER A 168 12.54 -10.97 7.16
N VAL A 169 13.10 -10.60 8.31
CA VAL A 169 14.50 -10.18 8.47
C VAL A 169 15.02 -10.74 9.80
N GLU A 170 16.12 -11.50 9.79
CA GLU A 170 16.80 -12.04 10.99
C GLU A 170 15.84 -12.62 12.07
N GLY A 171 14.84 -13.39 11.64
CA GLY A 171 13.86 -14.01 12.55
C GLY A 171 12.71 -13.12 13.02
N SER A 172 12.72 -11.83 12.68
CA SER A 172 11.56 -10.94 12.80
C SER A 172 10.68 -11.07 11.55
N VAL A 173 9.36 -11.13 11.75
CA VAL A 173 8.37 -11.12 10.66
C VAL A 173 7.39 -9.99 10.89
N GLN A 174 7.28 -9.10 9.90
CA GLN A 174 6.25 -8.08 9.81
C GLN A 174 5.20 -8.53 8.79
N ARG A 175 3.92 -8.28 9.08
CA ARG A 175 2.81 -8.64 8.20
C ARG A 175 1.89 -7.45 8.00
N ALA A 176 1.56 -7.17 6.74
CA ALA A 176 0.55 -6.21 6.33
C ALA A 176 -0.54 -6.93 5.52
N VAL A 177 -1.78 -6.48 5.68
CA VAL A 177 -2.93 -7.03 4.98
C VAL A 177 -3.74 -5.88 4.40
N GLU A 178 -4.02 -5.96 3.11
CA GLU A 178 -4.90 -5.05 2.39
C GLU A 178 -6.13 -5.83 1.94
N ILE A 179 -7.30 -5.19 2.08
CA ILE A 179 -8.58 -5.76 1.66
C ILE A 179 -9.30 -4.70 0.84
N TRP A 180 -9.73 -5.07 -0.36
CA TRP A 180 -10.56 -4.25 -1.23
C TRP A 180 -11.93 -4.89 -1.40
N ARG A 181 -12.93 -4.04 -1.53
CA ARG A 181 -14.30 -4.39 -1.91
C ARG A 181 -14.83 -3.35 -2.87
N LEU A 182 -15.71 -3.78 -3.77
CA LEU A 182 -16.46 -2.89 -4.63
C LEU A 182 -17.93 -3.15 -4.36
N ASP A 183 -18.59 -2.16 -3.78
CA ASP A 183 -20.00 -2.21 -3.46
C ASP A 183 -20.77 -1.33 -4.43
N SER A 184 -21.96 -1.75 -4.85
CA SER A 184 -22.90 -0.88 -5.55
C SER A 184 -23.48 0.13 -4.55
N ALA A 185 -23.59 1.39 -4.96
CA ALA A 185 -24.31 2.43 -4.21
C ALA A 185 -25.80 2.10 -4.04
#